data_AF-A0A2N6LKP0-F1
#
_entry.id   AF-A0A2N6LKP0-F1
#
_cell.length_a   1.000
_cell.length_b   1.000
_cell.length_c   1.000
_cell.angle_alpha   90.00
_cell.angle_beta   90.00
_cell.angle_gamma   90.00
#
_symmetry.space_group_name_H-M   'P 1'
#
loop_
_entity.id
_entity.type
_entity.pdbx_description
1 polymer ?
#
loop_
_entity_poly.entity_id
_entity_poly.type
_entity_poly.pdbx_seq_one_letter_code
_entity_poly.pdbx_strand_id
1 'polypeptide(L)' 'MPTVAQLKSLYRVSYQLTYIMTQPIHLICVDNRTRNIYILAGYDEELEFQILPNGEFADEPN' A
#
# COMPACT_ATOMS: atom_id res chain seq x y z
N MET A 1 11.66 -8.98 -1.67
CA MET A 1 11.51 -8.68 -0.23
C MET A 1 11.37 -7.19 -0.04
N PRO A 2 10.35 -6.74 0.71
CA PRO A 2 10.18 -5.35 1.14
C PRO A 2 11.39 -4.81 1.89
N THR A 3 11.65 -3.51 1.77
CA THR A 3 12.59 -2.80 2.64
C THR A 3 11.96 -2.51 4.01
N VAL A 4 12.78 -2.19 5.01
CA VAL A 4 12.27 -1.76 6.33
C VAL A 4 11.43 -0.49 6.22
N ALA A 5 11.78 0.44 5.34
CA ALA A 5 11.01 1.65 5.10
C ALA A 5 9.61 1.33 4.55
N GLN A 6 9.54 0.43 3.55
CA GLN A 6 8.28 -0.06 3.01
C GLN A 6 7.41 -0.75 4.06
N LEU A 7 7.99 -1.59 4.92
CA LEU A 7 7.23 -2.28 5.98
C LEU A 7 6.64 -1.31 7.00
N LYS A 8 7.36 -0.23 7.35
CA LYS A 8 6.83 0.81 8.24
C LYS A 8 5.63 1.53 7.62
N SER A 9 5.72 1.90 6.34
CA SER A 9 4.63 2.55 5.63
C SER A 9 3.45 1.61 5.42
N LEU A 10 3.71 0.35 5.06
CA LEU A 10 2.69 -0.69 4.93
C LEU A 10 1.91 -0.87 6.24
N TYR A 11 2.60 -0.99 7.38
CA TYR A 11 1.92 -1.11 8.67
C TYR A 11 1.01 0.09 8.96
N ARG A 12 1.47 1.32 8.69
CA ARG A 12 0.69 2.54 8.92
C ARG A 12 -0.58 2.56 8.08
N VAL A 13 -0.47 2.30 6.78
CA VAL A 13 -1.64 2.33 5.89
C VAL A 13 -2.58 1.16 6.16
N SER A 14 -2.07 -0.05 6.43
CA SER A 14 -2.92 -1.19 6.79
C SER A 14 -3.68 -0.93 8.09
N TYR A 15 -3.06 -0.31 9.08
CA TYR A 15 -3.74 0.11 10.31
C TYR A 15 -4.82 1.16 10.02
N GLN A 16 -4.53 2.18 9.22
CA GLN A 16 -5.52 3.20 8.84
C GLN A 16 -6.73 2.57 8.12
N LEU A 17 -6.48 1.73 7.11
CA LEU A 17 -7.53 1.07 6.34
C LEU A 17 -8.38 0.16 7.23
N THR A 18 -7.77 -0.73 8.01
CA THR A 18 -8.52 -1.77 8.73
C THR A 18 -9.12 -1.31 10.05
N TYR A 19 -8.40 -0.47 10.81
CA TYR A 19 -8.82 -0.08 12.16
C TYR A 19 -9.57 1.26 12.18
N ILE A 20 -9.12 2.24 11.40
CA ILE A 20 -9.72 3.59 11.42
C ILE A 20 -10.87 3.68 10.42
N MET A 21 -10.65 3.21 9.19
CA MET A 21 -11.61 3.38 8.08
C MET A 21 -12.49 2.14 7.87
N THR A 22 -12.18 1.01 8.50
CA THR A 22 -12.88 -0.28 8.35
C THR A 22 -13.02 -0.75 6.89
N GLN A 23 -12.03 -0.41 6.06
CA GLN A 23 -11.93 -0.80 4.66
C GLN A 23 -11.19 -2.14 4.55
N PRO A 24 -11.67 -3.08 3.72
CA PRO A 24 -11.01 -4.36 3.50
C PRO A 24 -9.75 -4.16 2.67
N ILE A 25 -8.75 -5.01 2.89
CA ILE A 25 -7.57 -5.11 2.05
C ILE A 25 -7.70 -6.39 1.21
N HIS A 26 -7.73 -6.25 -0.10
CA HIS A 26 -7.92 -7.35 -1.03
C HIS A 26 -6.59 -7.95 -1.49
N LEU A 27 -5.59 -7.08 -1.70
CA LEU A 27 -4.28 -7.49 -2.21
C LEU A 27 -3.17 -6.66 -1.57
N ILE A 28 -2.08 -7.34 -1.23
CA ILE A 28 -0.77 -6.74 -0.99
C ILE A 28 0.25 -7.54 -1.79
N CYS A 29 0.99 -6.90 -2.69
CA CYS A 29 2.02 -7.59 -3.47
C CYS A 29 3.28 -6.74 -3.65
N VAL A 30 4.43 -7.39 -3.84
CA VAL A 30 5.67 -6.74 -4.24
C VAL A 30 5.87 -6.97 -5.73
N ASP A 31 5.97 -5.90 -6.52
CA ASP A 31 6.37 -6.02 -7.91
C ASP A 31 7.87 -6.35 -7.98
N ASN A 32 8.23 -7.44 -8.65
CA ASN A 32 9.63 -7.85 -8.78
C ASN A 32 10.44 -6.98 -9.75
N ARG A 33 9.80 -6.23 -10.67
CA ARG A 33 10.49 -5.32 -11.59
C ARG A 33 10.86 -4.00 -10.91
N THR A 34 9.89 -3.35 -10.27
CA THR A 34 10.09 -2.03 -9.63
C THR A 34 10.48 -2.11 -8.16
N ARG A 35 10.19 -3.24 -7.50
CA ARG A 35 10.30 -3.43 -6.05
C ARG A 35 9.31 -2.61 -5.22
N ASN A 36 8.29 -2.04 -5.87
CA ASN A 36 7.22 -1.29 -5.19
C ASN A 36 6.24 -2.27 -4.53
N ILE A 37 5.63 -1.84 -3.42
CA ILE A 37 4.49 -2.55 -2.82
C ILE A 37 3.21 -1.94 -3.37
N TYR A 38 2.30 -2.78 -3.86
CA TYR A 38 0.96 -2.37 -4.24
C TYR A 38 -0.05 -2.87 -3.22
N ILE A 39 -1.04 -2.05 -2.92
CA ILE A 39 -2.15 -2.34 -2.01
C ILE A 39 -3.45 -2.01 -2.71
N LEU A 40 -4.35 -2.98 -2.81
CA LEU A 40 -5.73 -2.78 -3.26
C LEU A 40 -6.67 -2.95 -2.06
N ALA A 41 -7.50 -1.94 -1.81
CA ALA A 41 -8.41 -1.89 -0.67
C ALA A 41 -9.72 -1.17 -1.02
N GLY A 42 -10.72 -1.25 -0.15
CA GLY A 42 -11.99 -0.53 -0.32
C GLY A 42 -13.19 -1.41 -0.68
N TYR A 43 -14.40 -0.85 -0.62
CA TYR A 43 -15.64 -1.54 -1.01
C TYR A 43 -16.10 -1.15 -2.42
N ASP A 44 -16.40 0.14 -2.64
CA ASP A 44 -17.01 0.66 -3.89
C ASP A 44 -16.02 1.48 -4.73
N GLU A 45 -15.17 2.28 -4.09
CA GLU A 45 -14.02 2.94 -4.71
C GLU A 45 -12.78 2.10 -4.38
N GLU A 46 -12.15 1.53 -5.41
CA GLU A 46 -10.90 0.78 -5.26
C GLU A 46 -9.78 1.77 -4.88
N LEU A 47 -9.40 1.77 -3.61
CA LEU A 47 -8.24 2.50 -3.12
C LEU A 47 -6.98 1.76 -3.56
N GLU A 48 -6.18 2.42 -4.39
CA GLU A 48 -4.89 1.93 -4.83
C GLU A 48 -3.75 2.71 -4.17
N PHE A 49 -2.81 1.98 -3.56
CA PHE A 49 -1.60 2.59 -3.02
C PHE A 49 -0.38 1.90 -3.60
N GLN A 50 0.64 2.71 -3.87
CA GLN A 50 1.95 2.24 -4.28
C GLN A 50 3.01 2.78 -3.32
N ILE A 51 3.75 1.89 -2.66
CA ILE A 51 4.85 2.25 -1.76
C ILE A 51 6.20 1.97 -2.45
N LEU A 52 6.94 3.04 -2.70
CA LEU A 52 8.28 3.02 -3.28
C LEU A 52 9.31 2.37 -2.34
N PRO A 53 10.50 1.95 -2.81
CA PRO A 53 11.49 1.27 -1.96
C PRO A 53 12.00 2.10 -0.78
N ASN A 54 11.93 3.44 -0.90
CA ASN A 54 12.27 4.39 0.16
C ASN A 54 11.15 4.56 1.21
N GLY A 55 9.98 3.93 1.02
CA GLY A 55 8.83 4.00 1.93
C GLY A 55 7.86 5.15 1.65
N GLU A 56 8.11 5.98 0.64
CA GLU A 56 7.17 7.01 0.20
C GLU A 56 6.04 6.39 -0.63
N PHE A 57 4.91 7.08 -0.69
CA PHE A 57 3.83 6.74 -1.62
C PHE A 57 4.12 7.38 -2.97
N ALA A 58 3.85 6.66 -4.06
CA ALA A 58 3.85 7.28 -5.37
C ALA A 58 2.60 8.17 -5.50
N ASP A 59 2.77 9.35 -6.10
CA ASP A 59 1.64 10.19 -6.50
C ASP A 59 0.83 9.45 -7.59
N GLU A 60 -0.49 9.61 -7.61
CA GLU A 60 -1.30 9.11 -8.73
C GLU A 60 -0.81 9.77 -10.03
N PRO A 61 -0.57 9.01 -11.11
CA PRO A 61 -0.36 9.60 -12.40
C PRO A 61 -1.65 10.31 -12.83
N ASN A 62 -1.59 11.64 -12.98
CA ASN A 62 -2.64 12.45 -13.61
C ASN A 62 -3.12 11.85 -14.95
#